data_AF-A0A534WIE1-F1
#
_entry.id   AF-A0A534WIE1-F1
#
_cell.length_a   1.000
_cell.length_b   1.000
_cell.length_c   1.000
_cell.angle_alpha   90.00
_cell.angle_beta   90.00
_cell.angle_gamma   90.00
#
_symmetry.space_group_name_H-M   'P 1'
#
loop_
_entity.id
_entity.type
_entity.pdbx_description
1 polymer ?
#
loop_
_entity_poly.entity_id
_entity_poly.type
_entity_poly.pdbx_seq_one_letter_code
_entity_poly.pdbx_strand_id
1 'polypeptide(L)'
;MRIVWVLLALFACGGPMARLLSGNPTADAGAAGAGVDSSVDAGVIAAGDAGVIAAGDAGVDPHSADYLAFMGAGSLHLHPDFGGQYGQPFVIVPADQPRVPMSFLYASQSEPGPYPFPQDVPIQANEDRHATVLVRDECRIYETYNTYASGSGFRADSGAIFDLVSGAPRPDGWTSATAAGLPILPGLARYDEAVEQGEIRHALAFTAGGTAHAYVAPATHSSGSTNAAYAPPMGLRV
;
A
#
# COMPACT_ATOMS: atom_id res chain seq x y z
N MET A 1 27.13 32.78 -8.29
CA MET A 1 26.07 31.81 -7.95
C MET A 1 26.41 30.48 -8.61
N ARG A 2 26.81 29.48 -7.82
CA ARG A 2 27.10 28.13 -8.31
C ARG A 2 25.78 27.36 -8.32
N ILE A 3 25.31 26.99 -9.51
CA ILE A 3 24.19 26.07 -9.69
C ILE A 3 24.71 24.69 -9.31
N VAL A 4 24.30 24.21 -8.14
CA VAL A 4 24.53 22.82 -7.73
C VAL A 4 23.51 21.98 -8.49
N TRP A 5 24.00 21.14 -9.39
CA TRP A 5 23.19 20.09 -10.00
C TRP A 5 23.00 19.00 -8.94
N VAL A 6 21.83 18.97 -8.30
CA VAL A 6 21.40 17.80 -7.55
C VAL A 6 20.98 16.76 -8.58
N LEU A 7 21.77 15.69 -8.73
CA LEU A 7 21.33 14.52 -9.48
C LEU A 7 20.18 13.87 -8.70
N LEU A 8 18.96 14.07 -9.20
CA LEU A 8 17.75 13.37 -8.77
C LEU A 8 17.81 11.94 -9.32
N ALA A 9 18.05 10.96 -8.46
CA ALA A 9 17.94 9.56 -8.85
C ALA A 9 16.49 9.11 -8.68
N LEU A 10 15.70 9.15 -9.75
CA LEU A 10 14.39 8.50 -9.80
C LEU A 10 14.59 6.98 -9.74
N PHE A 11 14.26 6.36 -8.62
CA PHE A 11 14.10 4.92 -8.53
C PHE A 11 12.61 4.60 -8.39
N ALA A 12 11.96 4.43 -9.55
CA ALA A 12 10.65 3.80 -9.61
C ALA A 12 10.79 2.30 -9.32
N CYS A 13 9.81 1.73 -8.64
CA CYS A 13 9.68 0.27 -8.52
C CYS A 13 9.29 -0.32 -9.88
N GLY A 14 10.26 -0.42 -10.79
CA GLY A 14 10.05 -0.94 -12.13
C GLY A 14 11.14 -0.54 -13.12
N GLY A 15 12.03 -1.47 -13.43
CA GLY A 15 12.81 -1.42 -14.67
C GLY A 15 14.02 -2.36 -14.69
N PRO A 16 14.13 -3.29 -15.67
CA PRO A 16 15.41 -3.89 -15.99
C PRO A 16 16.10 -3.04 -17.06
N MET A 17 17.23 -2.41 -16.74
CA MET A 17 18.47 -2.61 -17.50
C MET A 17 19.60 -1.75 -16.95
N ALA A 18 20.65 -2.44 -16.53
CA ALA A 18 22.00 -1.95 -16.61
C ALA A 18 22.26 -1.30 -17.98
N ARG A 19 22.55 0.00 -17.98
CA ARG A 19 23.37 0.60 -19.03
C ARG A 19 24.64 1.10 -18.36
N LEU A 20 25.73 0.37 -18.61
CA LEU A 20 27.10 0.85 -18.42
C LEU A 20 27.19 2.28 -18.95
N LEU A 21 27.62 3.20 -18.09
CA LEU A 21 28.54 4.26 -18.51
C LEU A 21 29.68 4.29 -17.51
N SER A 22 30.82 3.88 -18.01
CA SER A 22 32.16 4.00 -17.44
C SER A 22 32.44 5.41 -16.93
N GLY A 23 32.99 5.50 -15.72
CA GLY A 23 33.66 6.71 -15.24
C GLY A 23 33.86 6.74 -13.73
N ASN A 24 34.98 6.20 -13.27
CA ASN A 24 35.61 6.63 -12.00
C ASN A 24 36.40 7.93 -12.32
N PRO A 25 36.60 8.91 -11.40
CA PRO A 25 37.14 8.68 -10.06
C PRO A 25 36.71 9.61 -8.88
N THR A 26 36.89 9.06 -7.66
CA THR A 26 37.44 9.65 -6.40
C THR A 26 36.68 10.65 -5.51
N ALA A 27 36.55 10.23 -4.22
CA ALA A 27 36.62 10.93 -2.91
C ALA A 27 35.57 12.03 -2.58
N ASP A 28 35.08 12.23 -1.35
CA ASP A 28 35.57 11.98 0.00
C ASP A 28 34.41 12.00 1.03
N ALA A 29 34.68 11.61 2.28
CA ALA A 29 33.76 11.42 3.41
C ALA A 29 33.12 12.71 3.99
N GLY A 30 31.97 12.56 4.69
CA GLY A 30 31.60 13.51 5.75
C GLY A 30 30.13 13.63 6.16
N ALA A 31 29.88 13.20 7.40
CA ALA A 31 28.90 13.70 8.38
C ALA A 31 27.41 13.31 8.29
N ALA A 32 27.01 12.65 9.38
CA ALA A 32 25.66 12.33 9.81
C ALA A 32 24.78 13.56 10.07
N GLY A 33 23.50 13.42 9.75
CA GLY A 33 22.41 14.26 10.22
C GLY A 33 21.11 13.46 10.14
N ALA A 34 20.64 12.94 11.27
CA ALA A 34 19.33 12.35 11.38
C ALA A 34 18.29 13.48 11.29
N GLY A 35 17.71 13.63 10.10
CA GLY A 35 16.53 14.44 9.84
C GLY A 35 15.47 13.53 9.24
N VAL A 36 14.28 13.52 9.83
CA VAL A 36 13.09 12.96 9.19
C VAL A 36 12.81 13.86 8.00
N ASP A 37 13.25 13.42 6.82
CA ASP A 37 13.05 14.12 5.58
C ASP A 37 11.61 13.90 5.10
N SER A 38 10.76 14.89 5.34
CA SER A 38 9.41 14.97 4.79
C SER A 38 9.37 15.39 3.32
N SER A 39 10.52 15.46 2.63
CA SER A 39 10.65 15.78 1.20
C SER A 39 11.06 14.59 0.33
N VAL A 40 10.63 13.38 0.71
CA VAL A 40 10.80 12.22 -0.16
C VAL A 40 10.03 12.42 -1.47
N ASP A 41 10.82 12.77 -2.48
CA ASP A 41 10.47 13.06 -3.86
C ASP A 41 9.57 11.99 -4.53
N ALA A 42 8.69 12.50 -5.38
CA ALA A 42 7.48 11.96 -5.99
C ALA A 42 7.69 10.82 -7.03
N GLY A 43 8.65 9.93 -6.78
CA GLY A 43 8.95 8.76 -7.63
C GLY A 43 8.44 7.43 -7.07
N VAL A 44 7.76 7.48 -5.93
CA VAL A 44 7.36 6.29 -5.18
C VAL A 44 6.08 5.76 -5.78
N ILE A 45 6.26 4.91 -6.78
CA ILE A 45 5.24 4.07 -7.43
C ILE A 45 4.28 4.87 -8.31
N ALA A 46 4.43 4.74 -9.63
CA ALA A 46 3.25 4.85 -10.48
C ALA A 46 2.37 3.66 -10.08
N ALA A 47 1.29 3.90 -9.32
CA ALA A 47 0.40 2.85 -8.85
C ALA A 47 -0.26 2.02 -9.97
N GLY A 48 -0.05 2.38 -11.24
CA GLY A 48 -0.34 1.57 -12.41
C GLY A 48 0.66 0.44 -12.72
N ASP A 49 1.89 0.48 -12.19
CA ASP A 49 2.95 -0.49 -12.52
C ASP A 49 2.92 -1.74 -11.63
N ALA A 50 2.39 -1.62 -10.41
CA ALA A 50 2.06 -2.78 -9.59
C ALA A 50 0.69 -3.30 -10.07
N GLY A 51 0.68 -4.39 -10.86
CA GLY A 51 -0.53 -5.00 -11.46
C GLY A 51 -1.65 -5.42 -10.49
N VAL A 52 -1.55 -5.06 -9.21
CA VAL A 52 -2.51 -5.29 -8.13
C VAL A 52 -3.68 -4.30 -8.20
N ILE A 53 -3.45 -3.01 -8.53
CA ILE A 53 -4.51 -1.96 -8.56
C ILE A 53 -4.38 -1.06 -9.83
N ALA A 54 -3.88 -1.62 -10.93
CA ALA A 54 -3.83 -0.90 -12.20
C ALA A 54 -5.25 -0.61 -12.72
N ALA A 55 -5.49 0.60 -13.26
CA ALA A 55 -6.66 0.87 -14.09
C ALA A 55 -6.59 -0.07 -15.31
N GLY A 56 -7.53 -1.00 -15.41
CA GLY A 56 -7.49 -2.06 -16.43
C GLY A 56 -8.48 -1.80 -17.57
N ASP A 57 -8.17 -2.32 -18.76
CA ASP A 57 -9.05 -2.30 -19.94
C ASP A 57 -10.12 -3.42 -19.90
N ALA A 58 -10.44 -3.93 -18.71
CA ALA A 58 -11.48 -4.94 -18.57
C ALA A 58 -12.84 -4.35 -18.96
N GLY A 59 -13.65 -5.12 -19.68
CA GLY A 59 -15.00 -4.71 -20.02
C GLY A 59 -15.82 -4.41 -18.77
N VAL A 60 -16.66 -3.37 -18.84
CA VAL A 60 -17.60 -3.03 -17.77
C VAL A 60 -18.52 -4.22 -17.51
N ASP A 61 -18.65 -4.61 -16.24
CA ASP A 61 -19.55 -5.68 -15.84
C ASP A 61 -21.01 -5.27 -16.15
N PRO A 62 -21.83 -6.12 -16.81
CA PRO A 62 -23.23 -5.82 -17.07
C PRO A 62 -24.05 -5.47 -15.81
N HIS A 63 -23.59 -5.89 -14.63
CA HIS A 63 -24.21 -5.62 -13.33
C HIS A 63 -23.62 -4.40 -12.59
N SER A 64 -22.73 -3.61 -13.20
CA SER A 64 -22.13 -2.42 -12.55
C SER A 64 -23.19 -1.48 -11.95
N ALA A 65 -24.30 -1.24 -12.64
CA ALA A 65 -25.39 -0.42 -12.11
C ALA A 65 -26.08 -1.02 -10.88
N ASP A 66 -26.21 -2.36 -10.83
CA ASP A 66 -26.80 -3.08 -9.71
C ASP A 66 -25.89 -3.02 -8.47
N TYR A 67 -24.57 -3.22 -8.66
CA TYR A 67 -23.58 -3.08 -7.60
C TYR A 67 -23.55 -1.66 -7.02
N LEU A 68 -23.53 -0.64 -7.89
CA LEU A 68 -23.56 0.77 -7.48
C LEU A 68 -24.86 1.12 -6.74
N ALA A 69 -26.00 0.61 -7.20
CA ALA A 69 -27.28 0.80 -6.53
C ALA A 69 -27.30 0.14 -5.14
N PHE A 70 -26.76 -1.08 -5.01
CA PHE A 70 -26.61 -1.77 -3.72
C PHE A 70 -25.74 -0.98 -2.74
N MET A 71 -24.61 -0.43 -3.23
CA MET A 71 -23.73 0.42 -2.44
C MET A 71 -24.31 1.80 -2.12
N GLY A 72 -25.48 2.14 -2.67
CA GLY A 72 -26.15 3.42 -2.41
C GLY A 72 -25.56 4.60 -3.17
N ALA A 73 -24.91 4.38 -4.32
CA ALA A 73 -24.23 5.44 -5.08
C ALA A 73 -25.16 6.59 -5.53
N GLY A 74 -26.48 6.38 -5.56
CA GLY A 74 -27.46 7.42 -5.87
C GLY A 74 -27.86 8.33 -4.69
N SER A 75 -27.46 8.00 -3.46
CA SER A 75 -27.88 8.72 -2.24
C SER A 75 -26.77 8.92 -1.20
N LEU A 76 -25.67 8.17 -1.29
CA LEU A 76 -24.51 8.27 -0.43
C LEU A 76 -23.37 8.98 -1.15
N HIS A 77 -22.49 9.59 -0.35
CA HIS A 77 -21.24 10.16 -0.82
C HIS A 77 -20.08 9.31 -0.31
N LEU A 78 -19.03 9.17 -1.11
CA LEU A 78 -17.77 8.62 -0.62
C LEU A 78 -17.23 9.52 0.49
N HIS A 79 -16.83 8.91 1.60
CA HIS A 79 -16.07 9.60 2.63
C HIS A 79 -14.61 9.64 2.19
N PRO A 80 -14.00 10.83 1.99
CA PRO A 80 -12.62 10.92 1.54
C PRO A 80 -11.68 10.72 2.74
N ASP A 81 -11.15 9.51 2.87
CA ASP A 81 -10.16 9.15 3.90
C ASP A 81 -8.74 9.63 3.52
N PHE A 82 -8.62 10.95 3.27
CA PHE A 82 -7.39 11.60 2.84
C PHE A 82 -6.75 12.38 3.98
N GLY A 83 -5.50 12.04 4.32
CA GLY A 83 -4.64 12.80 5.22
C GLY A 83 -5.18 13.06 6.63
N GLY A 84 -4.35 13.71 7.46
CA GLY A 84 -4.75 14.16 8.79
C GLY A 84 -5.32 13.04 9.67
N GLN A 85 -6.52 13.25 10.21
CA GLN A 85 -7.18 12.29 11.12
C GLN A 85 -7.84 11.10 10.43
N TYR A 86 -8.09 11.17 9.12
CA TYR A 86 -8.80 10.13 8.35
C TYR A 86 -7.87 9.35 7.41
N GLY A 87 -6.69 9.90 7.12
CA GLY A 87 -5.73 9.29 6.22
C GLY A 87 -5.08 8.05 6.81
N GLN A 88 -4.77 7.11 5.94
CA GLN A 88 -4.02 5.91 6.28
C GLN A 88 -2.51 6.24 6.31
N PRO A 89 -1.84 6.21 7.47
CA PRO A 89 -0.43 6.53 7.54
C PRO A 89 0.44 5.42 6.93
N PHE A 90 1.55 5.83 6.31
CA PHE A 90 2.65 4.96 5.90
C PHE A 90 3.99 5.66 6.11
N VAL A 91 5.06 4.88 6.17
CA VAL A 91 6.44 5.38 6.19
C VAL A 91 7.28 4.65 5.14
N ILE A 92 8.23 5.37 4.55
CA ILE A 92 9.20 4.81 3.61
C ILE A 92 10.53 4.66 4.34
N VAL A 93 11.13 3.48 4.26
CA VAL A 93 12.41 3.16 4.90
C VAL A 93 13.41 2.60 3.88
N PRO A 94 14.72 2.75 4.11
CA PRO A 94 15.75 2.09 3.29
C PRO A 94 15.80 0.58 3.56
N ALA A 95 16.44 -0.19 2.68
CA ALA A 95 16.60 -1.64 2.84
C ALA A 95 17.38 -2.07 4.08
N ASP A 96 18.21 -1.19 4.66
CA ASP A 96 18.98 -1.48 5.87
C ASP A 96 18.23 -1.16 7.17
N GLN A 97 16.95 -0.75 7.09
CA GLN A 97 16.08 -0.58 8.27
C GLN A 97 16.07 -1.84 9.13
N PRO A 98 16.47 -1.74 10.42
CA PRO A 98 16.43 -2.88 11.33
C PRO A 98 15.05 -3.54 11.38
N ARG A 99 15.03 -4.87 11.24
CA ARG A 99 13.81 -5.67 11.32
C ARG A 99 13.54 -6.08 12.76
N VAL A 100 12.29 -5.98 13.18
CA VAL A 100 11.84 -6.27 14.54
C VAL A 100 10.92 -7.50 14.61
N PRO A 101 10.87 -8.20 15.76
CA PRO A 101 9.98 -9.34 15.93
C PRO A 101 8.51 -8.99 15.73
N MET A 102 7.76 -9.90 15.12
CA MET A 102 6.32 -9.78 14.92
C MET A 102 5.60 -10.99 15.52
N SER A 103 4.41 -10.75 16.08
CA SER A 103 3.48 -11.80 16.48
C SER A 103 2.08 -11.51 15.96
N PHE A 104 1.37 -12.56 15.52
CA PHE A 104 0.09 -12.44 14.82
C PHE A 104 -0.99 -13.30 15.47
N LEU A 105 -2.22 -12.79 15.58
CA LEU A 105 -3.40 -13.60 15.94
C LEU A 105 -3.72 -14.60 14.82
N TYR A 106 -3.75 -14.14 13.57
CA TYR A 106 -4.01 -14.91 12.35
C TYR A 106 -2.70 -15.36 11.68
N ALA A 107 -1.82 -16.00 12.46
CA ALA A 107 -0.50 -16.41 11.99
C ALA A 107 -0.52 -17.36 10.78
N SER A 108 -1.58 -18.16 10.61
CA SER A 108 -1.73 -19.07 9.45
C SER A 108 -2.05 -18.36 8.13
N GLN A 109 -2.40 -17.08 8.17
CA GLN A 109 -2.69 -16.24 7.00
C GLN A 109 -1.79 -14.98 6.96
N SER A 110 -0.72 -14.97 7.74
CA SER A 110 0.23 -13.85 7.83
C SER A 110 1.63 -14.31 7.45
N GLU A 111 2.36 -13.48 6.73
CA GLU A 111 3.78 -13.75 6.49
C GLU A 111 4.54 -13.57 7.80
N PRO A 112 5.32 -14.57 8.23
CA PRO A 112 6.05 -14.50 9.49
C PRO A 112 7.07 -13.36 9.48
N GLY A 113 7.31 -12.77 10.65
CA GLY A 113 8.33 -11.73 10.84
C GLY A 113 9.77 -12.26 10.71
N PRO A 114 10.77 -11.38 10.84
CA PRO A 114 10.67 -9.99 11.34
C PRO A 114 10.34 -8.94 10.26
N TYR A 115 9.69 -7.84 10.65
CA TYR A 115 9.27 -6.76 9.75
C TYR A 115 10.17 -5.51 9.92
N PRO A 116 10.40 -4.70 8.87
CA PRO A 116 11.24 -3.50 8.92
C PRO A 116 10.49 -2.31 9.55
N PHE A 117 9.80 -2.52 10.65
CA PHE A 117 9.03 -1.48 11.33
C PHE A 117 9.96 -0.65 12.23
N PRO A 118 10.13 0.66 11.96
CA PRO A 118 10.82 1.53 12.90
C PRO A 118 10.03 1.61 14.21
N GLN A 119 10.70 1.91 15.32
CA GLN A 119 10.06 1.93 16.64
C GLN A 119 8.95 2.99 16.75
N ASP A 120 9.07 4.07 15.99
CA ASP A 120 8.12 5.16 15.83
C ASP A 120 7.24 5.02 14.57
N VAL A 121 7.08 3.81 14.03
CA VAL A 121 6.17 3.55 12.89
C VAL A 121 4.80 4.16 13.18
N PRO A 122 4.25 4.97 12.25
CA PRO A 122 2.95 5.56 12.47
C PRO A 122 1.87 4.47 12.41
N ILE A 123 1.04 4.43 13.46
CA ILE A 123 -0.11 3.54 13.59
C ILE A 123 -1.36 4.41 13.53
N GLN A 124 -2.31 4.03 12.67
CA GLN A 124 -3.62 4.68 12.56
C GLN A 124 -4.29 4.83 13.94
N ALA A 125 -4.81 6.02 14.25
CA ALA A 125 -5.37 6.35 15.55
C ALA A 125 -6.86 5.99 15.64
N ASN A 126 -7.31 5.48 16.79
CA ASN A 126 -8.73 5.26 17.14
C ASN A 126 -9.59 4.41 16.17
N GLU A 127 -8.93 3.63 15.31
CA GLU A 127 -9.55 2.79 14.27
C GLU A 127 -8.90 1.39 14.24
N ASP A 128 -8.81 0.75 13.08
CA ASP A 128 -8.25 -0.60 12.85
C ASP A 128 -6.74 -0.72 13.11
N ARG A 129 -6.09 0.37 13.49
CA ARG A 129 -4.67 0.44 13.87
C ARG A 129 -3.76 -0.15 12.80
N HIS A 130 -4.02 0.20 11.55
CA HIS A 130 -3.15 -0.16 10.46
C HIS A 130 -1.78 0.51 10.59
N ALA A 131 -0.74 -0.24 10.24
CA ALA A 131 0.61 0.28 10.08
C ALA A 131 1.15 -0.21 8.73
N THR A 132 1.78 0.69 7.97
CA THR A 132 2.28 0.40 6.61
C THR A 132 3.69 0.93 6.46
N VAL A 133 4.60 0.07 6.01
CA VAL A 133 6.00 0.40 5.71
C VAL A 133 6.30 0.00 4.27
N LEU A 134 6.80 0.94 3.48
CA LEU A 134 7.40 0.65 2.18
C LEU A 134 8.93 0.61 2.33
N VAL A 135 9.54 -0.53 2.02
CA VAL A 135 11.00 -0.61 1.88
C VAL A 135 11.36 -0.21 0.45
N ARG A 136 11.93 0.98 0.27
CA ARG A 136 12.13 1.59 -1.05
C ARG A 136 12.94 0.71 -1.99
N ASP A 137 14.09 0.24 -1.52
CA ASP A 137 15.05 -0.46 -2.38
C ASP A 137 14.66 -1.92 -2.64
N GLU A 138 13.79 -2.49 -1.79
CA GLU A 138 13.21 -3.82 -2.00
C GLU A 138 11.91 -3.79 -2.82
N CYS A 139 11.31 -2.61 -3.00
CA CYS A 139 9.97 -2.46 -3.59
C CYS A 139 8.93 -3.37 -2.92
N ARG A 140 8.95 -3.37 -1.58
CA ARG A 140 8.07 -4.21 -0.77
C ARG A 140 7.29 -3.42 0.26
N ILE A 141 6.00 -3.70 0.33
CA ILE A 141 5.13 -3.23 1.40
C ILE A 141 5.10 -4.27 2.50
N TYR A 142 5.21 -3.81 3.74
CA TYR A 142 4.92 -4.55 4.96
C TYR A 142 3.78 -3.83 5.64
N GLU A 143 2.64 -4.48 5.81
CA GLU A 143 1.48 -3.86 6.45
C GLU A 143 0.86 -4.80 7.48
N THR A 144 0.18 -4.23 8.47
CA THR A 144 -0.47 -4.98 9.56
C THR A 144 -1.83 -4.40 9.91
N TYR A 145 -2.70 -5.26 10.43
CA TYR A 145 -4.00 -4.90 11.01
C TYR A 145 -4.00 -5.09 12.53
N ASN A 146 -4.67 -4.19 13.25
CA ASN A 146 -4.80 -4.16 14.71
C ASN A 146 -3.44 -4.17 15.44
N THR A 147 -2.58 -3.20 15.11
CA THR A 147 -1.16 -3.18 15.49
C THR A 147 -0.89 -2.53 16.85
N TYR A 148 -0.06 -3.14 17.68
CA TYR A 148 0.38 -2.65 18.98
C TYR A 148 1.88 -2.86 19.17
N ALA A 149 2.56 -1.87 19.77
CA ALA A 149 3.92 -2.07 20.24
C ALA A 149 3.97 -3.20 21.29
N SER A 150 4.98 -4.06 21.22
CA SER A 150 5.14 -5.21 22.10
C SER A 150 6.62 -5.55 22.30
N GLY A 151 7.16 -5.18 23.47
CA GLY A 151 8.59 -5.39 23.76
C GLY A 151 9.49 -4.66 22.76
N SER A 152 10.40 -5.39 22.12
CA SER A 152 11.29 -4.88 21.06
C SER A 152 10.69 -4.93 19.65
N GLY A 153 9.40 -5.28 19.51
CA GLY A 153 8.73 -5.40 18.23
C GLY A 153 7.23 -5.08 18.32
N PHE A 154 6.41 -5.79 17.55
CA PHE A 154 4.98 -5.50 17.45
C PHE A 154 4.13 -6.78 17.54
N ARG A 155 2.93 -6.62 18.09
CA ARG A 155 1.82 -7.57 18.00
C ARG A 155 0.78 -6.99 17.05
N ALA A 156 0.28 -7.79 16.12
CA ALA A 156 -0.82 -7.45 15.24
C ALA A 156 -1.82 -8.62 15.17
N ASP A 157 -2.98 -8.41 14.59
CA ASP A 157 -3.89 -9.52 14.32
C ASP A 157 -3.49 -10.22 13.01
N SER A 158 -3.19 -9.47 11.94
CA SER A 158 -2.61 -10.01 10.71
C SER A 158 -1.44 -9.17 10.22
N GLY A 159 -0.58 -9.79 9.40
CA GLY A 159 0.55 -9.14 8.72
C GLY A 159 0.67 -9.61 7.28
N ALA A 160 0.92 -8.67 6.38
CA ALA A 160 0.97 -8.89 4.95
C ALA A 160 2.24 -8.29 4.34
N ILE A 161 2.89 -9.04 3.44
CA ILE A 161 4.02 -8.57 2.63
C ILE A 161 3.62 -8.60 1.16
N PHE A 162 3.85 -7.49 0.44
CA PHE A 162 3.58 -7.39 -0.99
C PHE A 162 4.84 -7.00 -1.75
N ASP A 163 5.18 -7.79 -2.76
CA ASP A 163 6.26 -7.50 -3.69
C ASP A 163 5.70 -6.76 -4.91
N LEU A 164 6.03 -5.47 -5.00
CA LEU A 164 5.48 -4.57 -6.01
C LEU A 164 6.13 -4.75 -7.38
N VAL A 165 7.28 -5.42 -7.45
CA VAL A 165 7.93 -5.76 -8.72
C VAL A 165 7.20 -6.90 -9.39
N SER A 166 6.86 -7.95 -8.63
CA SER A 166 6.13 -9.10 -9.18
C SER A 166 4.63 -8.83 -9.33
N GLY A 167 4.05 -8.02 -8.44
CA GLY A 167 2.60 -7.82 -8.37
C GLY A 167 1.82 -9.12 -8.11
N ALA A 168 2.49 -10.18 -7.64
CA ALA A 168 1.85 -11.47 -7.43
C ALA A 168 0.80 -11.37 -6.31
N PRO A 169 -0.38 -11.96 -6.47
CA PRO A 169 -1.38 -12.00 -5.42
C PRO A 169 -0.88 -12.84 -4.24
N ARG A 170 -1.46 -12.60 -3.05
CA ARG A 170 -1.29 -13.47 -1.88
C ARG A 170 -1.79 -14.89 -2.18
N PRO A 171 -1.45 -15.89 -1.35
CA PRO A 171 -2.06 -17.21 -1.47
C PRO A 171 -3.60 -17.12 -1.39
N ASP A 172 -4.28 -17.96 -2.16
CA ASP A 172 -5.74 -18.01 -2.17
C ASP A 172 -6.29 -18.28 -0.76
N GLY A 173 -7.31 -17.52 -0.35
CA GLY A 173 -7.87 -17.53 0.99
C GLY A 173 -7.09 -16.76 2.05
N TRP A 174 -5.96 -16.11 1.74
CA TRP A 174 -5.22 -15.31 2.72
C TRP A 174 -5.72 -13.88 2.80
N THR A 175 -6.06 -13.45 4.02
CA THR A 175 -6.40 -12.05 4.33
C THR A 175 -5.19 -11.11 4.28
N SER A 176 -5.43 -9.81 4.37
CA SER A 176 -4.45 -8.73 4.56
C SER A 176 -5.04 -7.63 5.45
N ALA A 177 -4.38 -6.48 5.58
CA ALA A 177 -4.91 -5.36 6.34
C ALA A 177 -6.22 -4.81 5.73
N THR A 178 -6.44 -4.95 4.43
CA THR A 178 -7.69 -4.56 3.74
C THR A 178 -8.81 -5.60 3.83
N ALA A 179 -8.58 -6.73 4.51
CA ALA A 179 -9.39 -7.95 4.50
C ALA A 179 -9.56 -8.65 3.13
N ALA A 180 -9.35 -7.96 2.01
CA ALA A 180 -9.45 -8.51 0.65
C ALA A 180 -8.22 -9.35 0.25
N GLY A 181 -7.13 -9.29 1.02
CA GLY A 181 -5.83 -9.80 0.58
C GLY A 181 -5.10 -8.85 -0.37
N LEU A 182 -5.56 -7.59 -0.48
CA LEU A 182 -4.94 -6.53 -1.27
C LEU A 182 -4.07 -5.61 -0.38
N PRO A 183 -3.04 -4.95 -0.94
CA PRO A 183 -2.25 -3.95 -0.23
C PRO A 183 -3.01 -2.63 -0.09
N ILE A 184 -2.76 -1.92 1.02
CA ILE A 184 -3.33 -0.60 1.30
C ILE A 184 -2.74 0.45 0.37
N LEU A 185 -1.40 0.62 0.37
CA LEU A 185 -0.73 1.79 -0.22
C LEU A 185 -1.06 2.03 -1.70
N PRO A 186 -1.12 1.01 -2.59
CA PRO A 186 -1.43 1.22 -4.01
C PRO A 186 -2.88 1.68 -4.29
N GLY A 187 -3.77 1.61 -3.30
CA GLY A 187 -5.16 2.06 -3.41
C GLY A 187 -5.43 3.44 -2.79
N LEU A 188 -4.43 4.06 -2.16
CA LEU A 188 -4.58 5.37 -1.51
C LEU A 188 -4.41 6.50 -2.51
N ALA A 189 -5.24 7.55 -2.41
CA ALA A 189 -4.93 8.82 -3.03
C ALA A 189 -3.81 9.51 -2.24
N ARG A 190 -2.77 9.97 -2.92
CA ARG A 190 -1.61 10.61 -2.29
C ARG A 190 -1.45 12.07 -2.71
N TYR A 191 -0.80 12.83 -1.85
CA TYR A 191 -0.61 14.27 -2.05
C TYR A 191 0.29 14.57 -3.25
N ASP A 192 1.38 13.81 -3.42
CA ASP A 192 2.35 13.96 -4.50
C ASP A 192 1.69 13.81 -5.87
N GLU A 193 0.83 12.80 -6.06
CA GLU A 193 0.12 12.62 -7.34
C GLU A 193 -1.05 13.59 -7.51
N ALA A 194 -1.89 13.79 -6.49
CA ALA A 194 -3.11 14.56 -6.64
C ALA A 194 -2.86 16.07 -6.72
N VAL A 195 -1.86 16.57 -5.99
CA VAL A 195 -1.57 18.01 -5.88
C VAL A 195 -0.34 18.41 -6.69
N GLU A 196 0.75 17.65 -6.61
CA GLU A 196 2.00 18.04 -7.28
C GLU A 196 2.00 17.61 -8.76
N GLN A 197 1.49 16.42 -9.07
CA GLN A 197 1.34 15.94 -10.46
C GLN A 197 -0.01 16.32 -11.08
N GLY A 198 -1.01 16.63 -10.24
CA GLY A 198 -2.34 17.08 -10.67
C GLY A 198 -3.24 15.98 -11.23
N GLU A 199 -2.88 14.70 -11.07
CA GLU A 199 -3.64 13.57 -11.57
C GLU A 199 -3.36 12.28 -10.78
N ILE A 200 -4.41 11.47 -10.58
CA ILE A 200 -4.30 10.13 -10.03
C ILE A 200 -4.51 9.15 -11.19
N ARG A 201 -3.52 8.29 -11.45
CA ARG A 201 -3.51 7.37 -12.62
C ARG A 201 -3.81 5.91 -12.28
N HIS A 202 -4.26 5.64 -11.07
CA HIS A 202 -4.57 4.30 -10.59
C HIS A 202 -5.99 4.23 -10.01
N ALA A 203 -6.49 3.01 -9.79
CA ALA A 203 -7.76 2.85 -9.11
C ALA A 203 -7.61 3.16 -7.62
N LEU A 204 -8.63 3.81 -7.04
CA LEU A 204 -8.72 4.05 -5.62
C LEU A 204 -9.44 2.89 -4.93
N ALA A 205 -8.93 2.48 -3.78
CA ALA A 205 -9.63 1.53 -2.92
C ALA A 205 -10.66 2.28 -2.07
N PHE A 206 -11.82 1.66 -1.86
CA PHE A 206 -12.86 2.16 -0.97
C PHE A 206 -13.61 1.01 -0.31
N THR A 207 -14.27 1.31 0.80
CA THR A 207 -15.05 0.32 1.56
C THR A 207 -16.54 0.44 1.22
N ALA A 208 -17.18 -0.70 0.93
CA ALA A 208 -18.63 -0.78 0.79
C ALA A 208 -19.29 -1.12 2.14
N GLY A 209 -20.50 -0.60 2.39
CA GLY A 209 -21.24 -0.87 3.63
C GLY A 209 -21.61 -2.35 3.85
N GLY A 210 -21.62 -3.15 2.78
CA GLY A 210 -21.73 -4.60 2.84
C GLY A 210 -21.10 -5.23 1.60
N THR A 211 -20.51 -6.40 1.77
CA THR A 211 -19.84 -7.14 0.68
C THR A 211 -20.31 -8.59 0.67
N ALA A 212 -20.27 -9.22 -0.51
CA ALA A 212 -20.62 -10.62 -0.65
C ALA A 212 -19.58 -11.50 0.06
N HIS A 213 -19.98 -12.71 0.47
CA HIS A 213 -19.06 -13.79 0.88
C HIS A 213 -18.28 -14.38 -0.30
N ALA A 214 -17.76 -13.51 -1.17
CA ALA A 214 -17.02 -13.82 -2.38
C ALA A 214 -15.95 -12.75 -2.63
N TYR A 215 -14.96 -13.09 -3.43
CA TYR A 215 -13.93 -12.19 -3.92
C TYR A 215 -13.62 -12.50 -5.38
N VAL A 216 -13.10 -11.50 -6.09
CA VAL A 216 -12.64 -11.61 -7.47
C VAL A 216 -11.19 -11.14 -7.56
N ALA A 217 -10.42 -11.75 -8.44
CA ALA A 217 -9.02 -11.40 -8.62
C ALA A 217 -8.87 -9.89 -8.93
N PRO A 218 -7.83 -9.22 -8.39
CA PRO A 218 -6.68 -9.81 -7.67
C PRO A 218 -6.89 -10.00 -6.16
N ALA A 219 -8.08 -9.76 -5.62
CA ALA A 219 -8.36 -10.11 -4.23
C ALA A 219 -8.26 -11.63 -4.02
N THR A 220 -7.84 -12.03 -2.83
CA THR A 220 -7.58 -13.43 -2.47
C THR A 220 -8.43 -13.88 -1.28
N HIS A 221 -9.17 -12.97 -0.66
CA HIS A 221 -9.96 -13.27 0.53
C HIS A 221 -11.22 -12.39 0.59
N SER A 222 -12.22 -12.88 1.32
CA SER A 222 -13.45 -12.14 1.59
C SER A 222 -13.79 -12.18 3.07
N SER A 223 -14.10 -11.00 3.62
CA SER A 223 -14.73 -10.81 4.93
C SER A 223 -16.21 -10.44 4.79
N GLY A 224 -16.87 -10.98 3.76
CA GLY A 224 -18.26 -10.67 3.40
C GLY A 224 -19.23 -10.73 4.57
N SER A 225 -20.29 -9.92 4.48
CA SER A 225 -21.28 -9.73 5.55
C SER A 225 -22.72 -10.03 5.12
N THR A 226 -22.96 -10.37 3.85
CA THR A 226 -24.31 -10.55 3.31
C THR A 226 -24.37 -11.54 2.14
N ASN A 227 -25.57 -12.09 1.93
CA ASN A 227 -25.94 -12.95 0.79
C ASN A 227 -26.84 -12.22 -0.23
N ALA A 228 -26.93 -10.89 -0.18
CA ALA A 228 -27.72 -10.13 -1.15
C ALA A 228 -27.17 -10.32 -2.57
N ALA A 229 -28.06 -10.45 -3.56
CA ALA A 229 -27.71 -10.83 -4.93
C ALA A 229 -26.68 -9.92 -5.61
N TYR A 230 -26.68 -8.63 -5.26
CA TYR A 230 -25.79 -7.61 -5.82
C TYR A 230 -24.87 -6.98 -4.77
N ALA A 231 -24.59 -7.70 -3.68
CA ALA A 231 -23.49 -7.30 -2.81
C ALA A 231 -22.17 -7.44 -3.59
N PRO A 232 -21.31 -6.42 -3.62
CA PRO A 232 -20.06 -6.48 -4.38
C PRO A 232 -19.11 -7.52 -3.75
N PRO A 233 -18.47 -8.39 -4.55
CA PRO A 233 -17.36 -9.20 -4.06
C PRO A 233 -16.16 -8.31 -3.73
N MET A 234 -15.31 -8.73 -2.79
CA MET A 234 -14.04 -8.04 -2.53
C MET A 234 -13.17 -8.08 -3.80
N GLY A 235 -12.53 -6.95 -4.13
CA GLY A 235 -11.75 -6.80 -5.37
C GLY A 235 -12.56 -6.41 -6.61
N LEU A 236 -13.89 -6.23 -6.50
CA LEU A 236 -14.71 -5.69 -7.58
C LEU A 236 -14.19 -4.31 -8.00
N ARG A 237 -14.21 -4.06 -9.31
CA ARG A 237 -13.95 -2.75 -9.92
C ARG A 237 -15.28 -2.20 -10.47
N VAL A 238 -15.58 -0.93 -10.18
CA VAL A 238 -16.82 -0.24 -10.56
C VAL A 238 -16.57 1.11 -11.18
#